data_AF-A0A7V9BFK9-F1
#
_entry.id   AF-A0A7V9BFK9-F1
#
_cell.length_a   1.000
_cell.length_b   1.000
_cell.length_c   1.000
_cell.angle_alpha   90.00
_cell.angle_beta   90.00
_cell.angle_gamma   90.00
#
_symmetry.space_group_name_H-M   'P 1'
#
loop_
_entity.id
_entity.type
_entity.pdbx_description
1 polymer ?
#
loop_
_entity_poly.entity_id
_entity_poly.type
_entity_poly.pdbx_seq_one_letter_code
_entity_poly.pdbx_strand_id
1 'polypeptide(L)'
;MIQPPGNSLEAAQGERVAEPGEDLATGLRALLVRIDEELDFNDAKGTAPYRLGMHDGLRFAEDALADLLRRHGHEAASAERPVDA
;
A
#
# COMPACT_ATOMS: atom_id res chain seq x y z
N MET A 1 3.01 -20.79 21.64
CA MET A 1 2.36 -20.52 20.34
C MET A 1 2.50 -19.04 20.08
N ILE A 2 3.19 -18.63 19.02
CA ILE A 2 3.31 -17.21 18.65
C ILE A 2 2.06 -16.90 17.83
N GLN A 3 1.15 -16.11 18.38
CA GLN A 3 0.00 -15.60 17.64
C GLN A 3 0.56 -14.76 16.48
N PRO A 4 0.14 -15.00 15.23
CA PRO A 4 0.56 -14.12 14.14
C PRO A 4 0.13 -12.69 14.52
N PRO A 5 0.95 -11.67 14.24
CA PRO A 5 0.55 -10.30 14.49
C PRO A 5 -0.81 -10.09 13.85
N GLY A 6 -1.79 -9.66 14.65
CA GLY A 6 -3.14 -9.34 14.19
C GLY A 6 -3.09 -8.43 12.96
N ASN A 7 -4.20 -8.36 12.23
CA ASN A 7 -4.36 -7.48 11.07
C ASN A 7 -3.83 -6.08 11.41
N SER A 8 -2.69 -5.67 10.82
CA SER A 8 -1.97 -4.39 11.06
C SER A 8 -2.91 -3.20 10.97
N LEU A 9 -3.94 -3.34 10.15
CA LEU A 9 -4.87 -2.31 9.79
C LEU A 9 -6.17 -2.35 10.58
N GLU A 10 -6.39 -3.30 11.51
CA GLU A 10 -7.67 -3.40 12.23
C GLU A 10 -8.03 -2.09 12.96
N ALA A 11 -7.02 -1.38 13.47
CA ALA A 11 -7.20 -0.06 14.10
C ALA A 11 -7.37 1.10 13.09
N ALA A 12 -6.83 0.96 11.88
CA ALA A 12 -6.80 2.02 10.85
C ALA A 12 -7.86 1.85 9.76
N GLN A 13 -8.63 0.76 9.79
CA GLN A 13 -9.70 0.49 8.83
C GLN A 13 -10.80 1.55 8.91
N GLY A 14 -11.03 2.24 7.80
CA GLY A 14 -12.04 3.32 7.69
C GLY A 14 -11.51 4.70 8.06
N GLU A 15 -10.24 4.83 8.43
CA GLU A 15 -9.60 6.13 8.54
C GLU A 15 -9.52 6.81 7.17
N ARG A 16 -9.61 8.15 7.19
CA ARG A 16 -9.47 8.93 5.97
C ARG A 16 -8.02 8.86 5.48
N VAL A 17 -7.86 8.77 4.18
CA VAL A 17 -6.56 8.89 3.49
C VAL A 17 -6.23 10.35 3.15
N ALA A 18 -7.25 11.22 3.16
CA ALA A 18 -7.12 12.65 2.96
C ALA A 18 -8.17 13.39 3.78
N GLU A 19 -7.82 14.55 4.32
CA GLU A 19 -8.76 15.40 5.02
C GLU A 19 -9.71 16.12 4.05
N PRO A 20 -10.93 16.48 4.50
CA PRO A 20 -11.84 17.28 3.68
C PRO A 20 -11.21 18.60 3.25
N GLY A 21 -11.14 18.83 1.94
CA GLY A 21 -10.55 20.04 1.34
C GLY A 21 -9.12 19.87 0.84
N GLU A 22 -8.48 18.73 1.08
CA GLU A 22 -7.23 18.38 0.41
C GLU A 22 -7.45 18.05 -1.07
N ASP A 23 -6.43 18.31 -1.88
CA ASP A 23 -6.49 17.98 -3.30
C ASP A 23 -6.34 16.47 -3.55
N LEU A 24 -6.84 16.02 -4.70
CA LEU A 24 -6.82 14.61 -5.08
C LEU A 24 -5.40 14.03 -5.09
N ALA A 25 -4.40 14.80 -5.54
CA ALA A 25 -3.02 14.33 -5.62
C ALA A 25 -2.43 14.05 -4.23
N THR A 26 -2.75 14.88 -3.24
CA THR A 26 -2.37 14.70 -1.84
C THR A 26 -2.97 13.42 -1.28
N GLY A 27 -4.26 13.20 -1.51
CA GLY A 27 -4.92 11.96 -1.08
C GLY A 27 -4.40 10.70 -1.75
N LEU A 28 -4.06 10.75 -3.04
CA LEU A 28 -3.48 9.62 -3.75
C LEU A 28 -2.05 9.31 -3.27
N ARG A 29 -1.26 10.33 -2.92
CA ARG A 29 0.08 10.12 -2.31
C ARG A 29 -0.02 9.53 -0.91
N ALA A 30 -0.95 10.01 -0.08
CA ALA A 30 -1.18 9.44 1.24
C ALA A 30 -1.67 7.97 1.15
N LEU A 31 -2.49 7.66 0.15
CA LEU A 31 -2.89 6.29 -0.14
C LEU A 31 -1.71 5.41 -0.57
N LEU A 32 -0.82 5.91 -1.44
CA LEU A 32 0.41 5.21 -1.81
C LEU A 32 1.25 4.85 -0.59
N VAL A 33 1.48 5.80 0.32
CA VAL A 33 2.25 5.57 1.57
C VAL A 33 1.63 4.43 2.40
N ARG A 34 0.30 4.40 2.53
CA ARG A 34 -0.37 3.33 3.30
C ARG A 34 -0.28 1.97 2.63
N ILE A 35 -0.35 1.93 1.29
CA ILE A 35 -0.16 0.68 0.53
C ILE A 35 1.28 0.19 0.72
N ASP A 36 2.25 1.09 0.71
CA ASP A 36 3.66 0.76 0.95
C ASP A 36 3.88 0.18 2.34
N GLU A 37 3.34 0.80 3.39
CA GLU A 37 3.44 0.31 4.76
C GLU A 37 2.83 -1.09 4.92
N GLU A 38 1.71 -1.36 4.25
CA GLU A 38 1.05 -2.66 4.31
C GLU A 38 1.81 -3.72 3.50
N LEU A 39 2.43 -3.35 2.37
CA LEU A 39 3.31 -4.25 1.63
C LEU A 39 4.55 -4.61 2.45
N ASP A 40 5.20 -3.63 3.09
CA ASP A 40 6.36 -3.86 3.96
C ASP A 40 6.01 -4.76 5.16
N PHE A 41 4.83 -4.56 5.75
CA PHE A 41 4.32 -5.43 6.82
C PHE A 41 4.05 -6.86 6.33
N ASN A 42 3.52 -7.01 5.11
CA ASN A 42 3.24 -8.31 4.51
C ASN A 42 4.54 -9.06 4.15
N ASP A 43 5.54 -8.36 3.64
CA ASP A 43 6.88 -8.89 3.35
C ASP A 43 7.55 -9.41 4.63
N ALA A 44 7.49 -8.63 5.72
CA ALA A 44 8.07 -9.00 7.01
C ALA A 44 7.48 -10.29 7.62
N LYS A 45 6.26 -10.68 7.22
CA LYS A 45 5.58 -11.87 7.75
C LYS A 45 5.95 -13.17 7.01
N GLY A 46 6.74 -13.17 5.92
CA GLY A 46 7.22 -14.38 5.20
C GLY A 46 6.22 -15.08 4.27
N THR A 47 6.51 -16.28 3.75
CA THR A 47 5.82 -16.90 2.59
C THR A 47 4.53 -17.72 2.88
N ALA A 48 3.63 -17.22 3.74
CA ALA A 48 2.39 -17.95 4.01
C ALA A 48 1.43 -17.94 2.80
N PRO A 49 0.83 -19.08 2.38
CA PRO A 49 0.03 -19.19 1.15
C PRO A 49 -1.18 -18.23 1.06
N TYR A 50 -1.73 -17.82 2.20
CA TYR A 50 -2.87 -16.91 2.28
C TYR A 50 -2.55 -15.49 1.79
N ARG A 51 -1.26 -15.12 1.68
CA ARG A 51 -0.85 -13.75 1.39
C ARG A 51 -0.61 -13.42 -0.09
N LEU A 52 -0.40 -14.40 -0.97
CA LEU A 52 -0.09 -14.12 -2.38
C LEU A 52 -1.15 -13.26 -3.06
N GLY A 53 -2.42 -13.68 -3.04
CA GLY A 53 -3.47 -12.94 -3.75
C GLY A 53 -3.72 -11.53 -3.22
N MET A 54 -3.43 -11.29 -1.94
CA MET A 54 -3.66 -9.98 -1.33
C MET A 54 -2.44 -9.05 -1.48
N HIS A 55 -1.24 -9.63 -1.45
CA HIS A 55 0.02 -8.96 -1.75
C HIS A 55 0.09 -8.52 -3.23
N ASP A 56 -0.25 -9.41 -4.16
CA ASP A 56 -0.31 -9.11 -5.60
C ASP A 56 -1.31 -7.97 -5.90
N GLY A 57 -2.48 -7.99 -5.23
CA GLY A 57 -3.49 -6.95 -5.39
C GLY A 57 -3.05 -5.58 -4.88
N LEU A 58 -2.31 -5.54 -3.76
CA LEU A 58 -1.75 -4.31 -3.22
C LEU A 58 -0.62 -3.76 -4.09
N ARG A 59 0.26 -4.63 -4.60
CA ARG A 59 1.33 -4.26 -5.52
C ARG A 59 0.78 -3.68 -6.83
N PHE A 60 -0.26 -4.30 -7.38
CA PHE A 60 -0.97 -3.75 -8.55
C PHE A 60 -1.56 -2.35 -8.26
N ALA A 61 -2.15 -2.14 -7.07
CA ALA A 61 -2.71 -0.86 -6.69
C ALA A 61 -1.63 0.23 -6.53
N GLU A 62 -0.49 -0.10 -5.93
CA GLU A 62 0.69 0.77 -5.83
C GLU A 62 1.14 1.25 -7.22
N ASP A 63 1.38 0.30 -8.14
CA ASP A 63 1.85 0.59 -9.50
C ASP A 63 0.86 1.48 -10.28
N ALA A 64 -0.44 1.15 -10.21
CA ALA A 64 -1.48 1.88 -10.92
C ALA A 64 -1.65 3.32 -10.41
N LEU A 65 -1.59 3.52 -9.09
CA LEU A 65 -1.69 4.85 -8.47
C LEU A 65 -0.46 5.70 -8.78
N ALA A 66 0.73 5.10 -8.75
CA ALA A 66 1.96 5.78 -9.10
C ALA A 66 2.00 6.19 -10.59
N ASP A 67 1.58 5.31 -11.51
CA ASP A 67 1.45 5.65 -12.94
C ASP A 67 0.44 6.79 -13.14
N LEU A 68 -0.73 6.72 -12.48
CA LEU A 68 -1.77 7.75 -12.59
C LEU A 68 -1.25 9.12 -12.14
N LEU A 69 -0.56 9.18 -10.99
CA LEU A 69 0.04 10.42 -10.49
C LEU A 69 1.08 10.99 -11.45
N ARG A 70 2.00 10.15 -11.96
CA ARG A 70 3.04 10.57 -12.92
C ARG A 70 2.44 11.12 -14.21
N ARG A 71 1.40 10.47 -14.76
CA ARG A 71 0.71 10.95 -15.97
C ARG A 71 0.01 12.29 -15.81
N HIS A 72 -0.32 12.67 -14.58
CA HIS A 72 -0.92 13.96 -14.25
C HIS A 72 0.12 14.98 -13.74
N GLY A 73 1.42 14.71 -13.91
CA GLY A 73 2.49 15.65 -13.56
C GLY A 73 2.80 15.71 -12.06
N HIS A 74 2.35 14.72 -11.29
CA HIS A 74 2.65 14.62 -9.87
C HIS A 74 3.80 13.64 -9.63
N GLU A 75 4.70 14.03 -8.73
CA GLU A 75 5.69 13.09 -8.18
C GLU A 75 4.98 11.99 -7.39
N ALA A 76 5.39 10.74 -7.64
CA ALA A 76 5.00 9.54 -6.91
C ALA A 76 6.27 8.74 -6.64
N ALA A 77 6.76 8.83 -5.41
CA ALA A 77 7.75 7.90 -4.89
C ALA A 77 7.02 6.56 -4.63
N SER A 78 7.48 5.51 -5.30
CA SER A 78 7.13 4.12 -5.00
C SER A 78 8.41 3.46 -4.51
N ALA A 79 8.32 2.56 -3.54
CA ALA A 79 9.48 1.80 -3.12
C ALA A 79 9.96 0.92 -4.29
N GLU A 80 11.26 0.99 -4.65
CA GLU A 80 11.85 0.05 -5.61
C GLU A 80 11.89 -1.35 -4.96
N ARG A 81 10.79 -2.11 -5.08
CA ARG A 81 10.68 -3.46 -4.53
C ARG A 81 11.07 -4.52 -5.57
N PRO A 82 11.91 -5.51 -5.23
CA PRO A 82 12.23 -6.61 -6.13
C PRO A 82 10.94 -7.35 -6.53
N VAL A 83 10.86 -7.76 -7.79
CA VAL A 83 9.77 -8.60 -8.29
C VAL A 83 10.12 -10.03 -7.90
N ASP A 84 9.29 -10.66 -7.09
CA ASP A 84 9.45 -12.09 -6.81
C ASP A 84 9.29 -12.85 -8.14
N ALA A 85 10.34 -13.57 -8.53
CA ALA A 85 10.47 -14.28 -9.81
C ALA A 85 9.80 -15.66 -9.80
#